data_AF-A0AAV9E9R6-F1
#
_entry.id   AF-A0AAV9E9R6-F1
#
_cell.length_a   1.000
_cell.length_b   1.000
_cell.length_c   1.000
_cell.angle_alpha   90.00
_cell.angle_beta   90.00
_cell.angle_gamma   90.00
#
_symmetry.space_group_name_H-M   'P 1'
#
loop_
_entity.id
_entity.type
_entity.pdbx_description
1 polymer ?
#
loop_
_entity_poly.entity_id
_entity_poly.type
_entity_poly.pdbx_seq_one_letter_code
_entity_poly.pdbx_strand_id
1 'polypeptide(L)'
;MEAEIPLVRRRRASVRLCNVKSCPTELLEIPAEDPSIVVLFIPGNPGIVGFYRDFIEEVYEQLNGSASVTGKDLVFPIRLLGIYVIRERSPFFSAAISSCAALLGLFPKWASSSLVKSSVGKSWSSTAVDATCNDLLQYHTVRNALYMAMTEFKKLSEDPDWMFIRGKRDRIAFLFGIDDHWGPLSLFEKISTLVPEISLSIEREGHTHAFCCTNAGSVWVASHVARLIKHRMPS
;
A
#
# COMPACT_ATOMS: atom_id res chain seq x y z
N MET A 1 -25.73 -11.24 -34.95
CA MET A 1 -26.08 -10.70 -33.63
C MET A 1 -24.87 -10.91 -32.73
N GLU A 2 -23.98 -9.92 -32.66
CA GLU A 2 -23.00 -9.85 -31.57
C GLU A 2 -23.78 -9.50 -30.32
N ALA A 3 -23.68 -10.34 -29.29
CA ALA A 3 -24.24 -10.02 -27.98
C ALA A 3 -23.39 -8.89 -27.38
N GLU A 4 -24.00 -7.73 -27.11
CA GLU A 4 -23.42 -6.73 -26.21
C GLU A 4 -23.15 -7.40 -24.86
N ILE A 5 -21.86 -7.60 -24.55
CA ILE A 5 -21.43 -7.95 -23.20
C ILE A 5 -21.80 -6.75 -22.34
N PRO A 6 -22.70 -6.88 -21.35
CA PRO A 6 -23.03 -5.76 -20.48
C PRO A 6 -21.74 -5.29 -19.83
N LEU A 7 -21.43 -3.99 -19.95
CA LEU A 7 -20.28 -3.41 -19.29
C LEU A 7 -20.56 -3.42 -17.78
N VAL A 8 -20.26 -4.55 -17.12
CA VAL A 8 -20.41 -4.68 -15.66
C VAL A 8 -19.52 -3.62 -15.04
N ARG A 9 -20.15 -2.59 -14.47
CA ARG A 9 -19.43 -1.47 -13.86
C ARG A 9 -18.71 -2.02 -12.63
N ARG A 10 -17.37 -2.11 -12.71
CA ARG A 10 -16.51 -2.48 -11.57
C ARG A 10 -16.89 -1.67 -10.34
N ARG A 11 -16.97 -2.34 -9.17
CA ARG A 11 -17.26 -1.64 -7.92
C ARG A 11 -16.03 -0.81 -7.55
N ARG A 12 -16.26 0.47 -7.27
CA ARG A 12 -15.21 1.42 -6.90
C ARG A 12 -15.16 1.55 -5.39
N ALA A 13 -13.96 1.69 -4.85
CA ALA A 13 -13.77 1.93 -3.43
C ALA A 13 -14.27 3.32 -3.05
N SER A 14 -15.06 3.37 -1.98
CA SER A 14 -15.54 4.61 -1.38
C SER A 14 -14.64 5.04 -0.24
N VAL A 15 -14.45 6.34 -0.08
CA VAL A 15 -13.74 6.89 1.07
C VAL A 15 -14.75 7.13 2.19
N ARG A 16 -14.47 6.61 3.38
CA ARG A 16 -15.28 6.84 4.59
C ARG A 16 -14.41 7.38 5.71
N LEU A 17 -14.89 8.43 6.35
CA LEU A 17 -14.30 8.96 7.57
C LEU A 17 -14.97 8.34 8.78
N CYS A 18 -14.17 7.87 9.76
CA CYS A 18 -14.68 7.38 11.03
C CYS A 18 -13.76 7.72 12.19
N ASN A 19 -14.27 7.61 13.41
CA ASN A 19 -13.48 7.79 14.63
C ASN A 19 -13.12 6.43 15.20
N VAL A 20 -11.83 6.11 15.26
CA VAL A 20 -11.31 4.92 15.94
C VAL A 20 -10.70 5.36 17.25
N LYS A 21 -11.36 5.04 18.39
CA LYS A 21 -10.95 5.52 19.73
C LYS A 21 -10.74 7.06 19.78
N SER A 22 -11.67 7.81 19.18
CA SER A 22 -11.62 9.28 19.05
C SER A 22 -10.53 9.83 18.13
N CYS A 23 -9.75 8.97 17.45
CA CYS A 23 -8.85 9.39 16.39
C CYS A 23 -9.59 9.39 15.05
N PRO A 24 -9.71 10.54 14.38
CA PRO A 24 -10.30 10.62 13.06
C PRO A 24 -9.43 9.82 12.08
N THR A 25 -10.06 8.91 11.34
CA THR A 25 -9.42 7.91 10.49
C THR A 25 -10.14 7.86 9.15
N GLU A 26 -9.36 7.91 8.07
CA GLU A 26 -9.86 7.71 6.70
C GLU A 26 -9.70 6.24 6.31
N LEU A 27 -10.78 5.68 5.77
CA LEU A 27 -10.85 4.30 5.31
C LEU A 27 -11.22 4.28 3.83
N LEU A 28 -10.59 3.39 3.08
CA LEU A 28 -10.92 3.07 1.70
C LEU A 28 -11.65 1.72 1.68
N GLU A 29 -12.96 1.74 1.38
CA GLU A 29 -13.83 0.59 1.60
C GLU A 29 -14.60 0.17 0.36
N ILE A 30 -14.71 -1.15 0.17
CA ILE A 30 -15.64 -1.79 -0.75
C ILE A 30 -16.41 -2.85 0.06
N PRO A 31 -17.65 -2.55 0.48
CA PRO A 31 -18.47 -3.52 1.19
C PRO A 31 -18.99 -4.59 0.23
N ALA A 32 -18.99 -5.83 0.68
CA ALA A 32 -19.78 -6.92 0.11
C ALA A 32 -21.17 -6.96 0.76
N GLU A 33 -22.17 -7.47 0.05
CA GLU A 33 -23.55 -7.58 0.58
C GLU A 33 -23.66 -8.65 1.66
N ASP A 34 -23.04 -9.81 1.45
CA ASP A 34 -22.98 -10.92 2.40
C ASP A 34 -21.54 -11.46 2.48
N PRO A 35 -20.64 -10.76 3.20
CA PRO A 35 -19.23 -11.14 3.26
C PRO A 35 -19.02 -12.41 4.08
N SER A 36 -18.39 -13.43 3.49
CA SER A 36 -17.81 -14.55 4.25
C SER A 36 -16.46 -14.18 4.87
N ILE A 37 -15.77 -13.18 4.31
CA ILE A 37 -14.46 -12.70 4.78
C ILE A 37 -14.41 -11.17 4.87
N VAL A 38 -13.65 -10.69 5.85
CA VAL A 38 -13.23 -9.28 5.93
C VAL A 38 -11.73 -9.20 5.68
N VAL A 39 -11.35 -8.42 4.66
CA VAL A 39 -9.96 -8.12 4.33
C VAL A 39 -9.62 -6.73 4.86
N LEU A 40 -8.78 -6.67 5.88
CA LEU A 40 -8.19 -5.44 6.37
C LEU A 40 -6.83 -5.23 5.70
N PHE A 41 -6.68 -4.14 4.96
CA PHE A 41 -5.43 -3.74 4.34
C PHE A 41 -4.75 -2.61 5.12
N ILE A 42 -3.47 -2.79 5.41
CA ILE A 42 -2.61 -1.81 6.08
C ILE A 42 -1.52 -1.38 5.09
N PRO A 43 -1.53 -0.12 4.62
CA PRO A 43 -0.55 0.35 3.66
C PRO A 43 0.86 0.40 4.27
N GLY A 44 1.87 0.17 3.43
CA GLY A 44 3.27 0.47 3.75
C GLY A 44 3.55 1.97 3.68
N ASN A 45 4.81 2.37 3.80
CA ASN A 45 5.27 3.75 3.58
C ASN A 45 4.77 4.30 2.21
N PRO A 46 4.15 5.49 2.12
CA PRO A 46 4.03 6.56 3.13
C PRO A 46 2.89 6.42 4.14
N GLY A 47 2.11 5.34 4.10
CA GLY A 47 0.92 5.11 4.94
C GLY A 47 -0.37 5.64 4.31
N ILE A 48 -0.31 6.10 3.06
CA ILE A 48 -1.44 6.71 2.33
C ILE A 48 -2.17 5.61 1.55
N VAL A 49 -3.43 5.35 1.90
CA VAL A 49 -4.20 4.25 1.30
C VAL A 49 -4.56 4.53 -0.16
N GLY A 50 -4.59 5.80 -0.57
CA GLY A 50 -4.89 6.23 -1.93
C GLY A 50 -4.00 5.60 -3.01
N PHE A 51 -2.72 5.34 -2.71
CA PHE A 51 -1.81 4.63 -3.63
C PHE A 51 -2.24 3.19 -3.93
N TYR A 52 -2.97 2.57 -2.99
CA TYR A 52 -3.36 1.16 -3.08
C TYR A 52 -4.79 0.99 -3.60
N ARG A 53 -5.42 2.05 -4.11
CA ARG A 53 -6.80 2.00 -4.59
C ARG A 53 -7.00 0.95 -5.68
N ASP A 54 -6.18 0.97 -6.72
CA ASP A 54 -6.31 0.02 -7.84
C ASP A 54 -6.07 -1.42 -7.36
N PHE A 55 -5.14 -1.62 -6.43
CA PHE A 55 -4.89 -2.91 -5.78
C PHE A 55 -6.08 -3.40 -4.94
N ILE A 56 -6.66 -2.55 -4.08
CA ILE A 56 -7.80 -2.89 -3.22
C ILE A 56 -9.04 -3.22 -4.05
N GLU A 57 -9.32 -2.41 -5.08
CA GLU A 57 -10.42 -2.64 -6.02
C GLU A 57 -10.23 -3.98 -6.74
N GLU A 58 -9.02 -4.29 -7.20
CA GLU A 58 -8.75 -5.56 -7.86
C GLU A 58 -8.83 -6.77 -6.90
N VAL A 59 -8.39 -6.65 -5.64
CA VAL A 59 -8.58 -7.71 -4.63
C VAL A 59 -10.06 -8.01 -4.44
N TYR A 60 -10.90 -6.97 -4.34
CA TYR A 60 -12.35 -7.15 -4.20
C TYR A 60 -12.96 -7.86 -5.41
N GLU A 61 -12.63 -7.41 -6.63
CA GLU A 61 -13.12 -8.00 -7.87
C GLU A 61 -12.73 -9.48 -7.96
N GLN A 62 -11.48 -9.83 -7.60
CA GLN A 62 -11.02 -11.21 -7.66
C GLN A 62 -11.57 -12.10 -6.54
N LEU A 63 -12.02 -11.54 -5.44
CA LEU A 63 -12.76 -12.27 -4.41
C LEU A 63 -14.26 -12.39 -4.76
N ASN A 64 -14.68 -11.94 -5.94
CA ASN A 64 -16.03 -12.08 -6.49
C ASN A 64 -17.13 -11.64 -5.51
N GLY A 65 -16.90 -10.56 -4.77
CA GLY A 65 -17.87 -10.05 -3.79
C GLY A 65 -18.07 -10.90 -2.54
N SER A 66 -17.26 -11.95 -2.32
CA SER A 66 -17.30 -12.76 -1.08
C SER A 66 -16.63 -12.08 0.11
N ALA A 67 -15.90 -11.00 -0.13
CA ALA A 67 -15.17 -10.29 0.90
C ALA A 67 -15.46 -8.79 0.91
N SER A 68 -15.63 -8.23 2.11
CA SER A 68 -15.54 -6.79 2.30
C SER A 68 -14.08 -6.40 2.44
N VAL A 69 -13.61 -5.44 1.66
CA VAL A 69 -12.22 -4.98 1.67
C VAL A 69 -12.14 -3.58 2.25
N THR A 70 -11.27 -3.37 3.24
CA THR A 70 -11.10 -2.09 3.94
C THR A 70 -9.62 -1.78 4.08
N GLY A 71 -9.15 -0.73 3.42
CA GLY A 71 -7.82 -0.16 3.62
C GLY A 71 -7.86 0.97 4.64
N LYS A 72 -6.89 0.99 5.58
CA LYS A 72 -6.78 2.05 6.59
C LYS A 72 -5.71 3.06 6.21
N ASP A 73 -6.06 4.33 6.09
CA ASP A 73 -5.05 5.39 5.95
C ASP A 73 -4.37 5.64 7.30
N LEU A 74 -3.03 5.57 7.31
CA LEU A 74 -2.22 5.71 8.51
C LEU A 74 -1.76 7.16 8.74
N VAL A 75 -1.87 8.03 7.74
CA VAL A 75 -1.38 9.42 7.79
C VAL A 75 -2.52 10.42 7.99
N PHE A 76 -3.78 10.02 7.79
CA PHE A 76 -4.93 10.90 7.93
C PHE A 76 -5.00 11.69 9.24
N PRO A 77 -4.78 11.09 10.45
CA PRO A 77 -4.74 11.86 11.68
C PRO A 77 -3.66 12.96 11.67
N ILE A 78 -2.55 12.71 10.98
CA ILE A 78 -1.43 13.66 10.91
C ILE A 78 -1.74 14.78 9.92
N ARG A 79 -2.34 14.46 8.77
CA ARG A 79 -2.85 15.44 7.80
C ARG A 79 -3.89 16.37 8.43
N LEU A 80 -4.78 15.82 9.25
CA LEU A 80 -5.88 16.59 9.86
C LEU A 80 -5.45 17.43 11.07
N LEU A 81 -4.62 16.86 11.95
CA LEU A 81 -4.30 17.47 13.25
C LEU A 81 -2.98 18.24 13.24
N GLY A 82 -2.24 18.24 12.14
CA GLY A 82 -0.93 18.91 12.02
C GLY A 82 0.06 18.44 13.10
N ILE A 83 -0.08 17.20 13.59
CA ILE A 83 0.65 16.72 14.77
C ILE A 83 2.15 16.67 14.46
N TYR A 84 2.91 17.40 15.28
CA TYR A 84 4.36 17.54 15.24
C TYR A 84 5.06 16.45 16.06
N VAL A 85 5.45 15.34 15.45
CA VAL A 85 6.52 14.46 15.95
C VAL A 85 7.02 13.74 14.69
N ILE A 86 8.30 13.67 14.30
CA ILE A 86 9.40 13.09 15.06
C ILE A 86 10.77 13.73 14.75
N ARG A 87 11.67 13.74 15.75
CA ARG A 87 13.09 14.09 15.65
C ARG A 87 13.84 13.04 14.80
N GLU A 88 14.13 13.39 13.57
CA GLU A 88 15.00 12.61 12.68
C GLU A 88 16.49 12.83 13.00
N ARG A 89 17.35 11.89 12.55
CA ARG A 89 18.81 12.04 12.66
C ARG A 89 19.35 13.17 11.77
N SER A 90 18.67 13.50 10.67
CA SER A 90 19.07 14.51 9.68
C SER A 90 17.94 15.54 9.43
N PRO A 91 17.56 16.34 10.44
CA PRO A 91 16.38 17.21 10.36
C PRO A 91 16.46 18.26 9.25
N PHE A 92 17.67 18.68 8.86
CA PHE A 92 17.89 19.64 7.77
C PHE A 92 17.56 19.05 6.40
N PHE A 93 18.10 17.87 6.06
CA PHE A 93 17.83 17.22 4.77
C PHE A 93 16.34 16.86 4.62
N SER A 94 15.73 16.32 5.68
CA SER A 94 14.29 16.04 5.69
C SER A 94 13.45 17.31 5.54
N ALA A 95 13.83 18.40 6.22
CA ALA A 95 13.15 19.69 6.02
C ALA A 95 13.32 20.22 4.60
N ALA A 96 14.50 20.12 4.00
CA ALA A 96 14.74 20.56 2.62
C ALA A 96 13.87 19.77 1.61
N ILE A 97 13.88 18.43 1.69
CA ILE A 97 13.07 17.57 0.81
C ILE A 97 11.58 17.86 1.00
N SER A 98 11.12 17.96 2.26
CA SER A 98 9.71 18.23 2.58
C SER A 98 9.28 19.61 2.09
N SER A 99 10.14 20.63 2.19
CA SER A 99 9.88 21.97 1.65
C SER A 99 9.78 21.94 0.13
N CYS A 100 10.70 21.26 -0.57
CA CYS A 100 10.62 21.12 -2.03
C CYS A 100 9.33 20.43 -2.47
N ALA A 101 8.94 19.34 -1.79
CA ALA A 101 7.68 18.66 -2.10
C ALA A 101 6.46 19.54 -1.83
N ALA A 102 6.45 20.28 -0.72
CA ALA A 102 5.37 21.21 -0.41
C ALA A 102 5.26 22.33 -1.46
N LEU A 103 6.38 22.87 -1.94
CA LEU A 103 6.40 23.86 -3.03
C LEU A 103 5.76 23.31 -4.31
N LEU A 104 6.01 22.04 -4.66
CA LEU A 104 5.34 21.37 -5.79
C LEU A 104 3.83 21.16 -5.53
N GLY A 105 3.44 20.96 -4.28
CA GLY A 105 2.05 20.85 -3.84
C GLY A 105 1.26 22.17 -3.90
N LEU A 106 1.94 23.32 -3.95
CA LEU A 106 1.30 24.63 -4.12
C LEU A 106 0.87 24.93 -5.56
N PHE A 107 1.38 24.18 -6.53
CA PHE A 107 0.99 24.36 -7.92
C PHE A 107 -0.46 23.93 -8.17
N PRO A 108 -1.12 24.48 -9.20
CA PRO A 108 -2.41 23.97 -9.64
C PRO A 108 -2.35 22.46 -9.91
N LYS A 109 -3.40 21.71 -9.54
CA LYS A 109 -3.40 20.23 -9.63
C LYS A 109 -3.00 19.68 -11.00
N TRP A 110 -3.40 20.34 -12.08
CA TRP A 110 -3.02 19.95 -13.43
C TRP A 110 -1.50 20.02 -13.65
N ALA A 111 -0.84 21.04 -13.10
CA ALA A 111 0.60 21.25 -13.22
C ALA A 111 1.37 20.24 -12.36
N SER A 112 0.98 20.05 -11.10
CA SER A 112 1.57 19.03 -10.22
C SER A 112 1.41 17.62 -10.81
N SER A 113 0.22 17.29 -11.31
CA SER A 113 -0.06 16.00 -11.97
C SER A 113 0.82 15.79 -13.21
N SER A 114 0.97 16.82 -14.05
CA SER A 114 1.82 16.77 -15.24
C SER A 114 3.29 16.57 -14.88
N LEU A 115 3.79 17.27 -13.83
CA LEU A 115 5.16 17.13 -13.36
C LEU A 115 5.39 15.73 -12.79
N VAL A 116 4.52 15.23 -11.92
CA VAL A 116 4.62 13.88 -11.32
C VAL A 116 4.65 12.80 -12.41
N LYS A 117 3.74 12.88 -13.40
CA LYS A 117 3.73 11.95 -14.54
C LYS A 117 5.00 12.03 -15.39
N SER A 118 5.61 13.20 -15.47
CA SER A 118 6.84 13.42 -16.24
C SER A 118 8.10 12.96 -15.48
N SER A 119 8.11 13.03 -14.13
CA SER A 119 9.28 12.73 -13.30
C SER A 119 9.34 11.31 -12.75
N VAL A 120 8.20 10.70 -12.36
CA VAL A 120 8.18 9.40 -11.66
C VAL A 120 7.74 8.24 -12.58
N GLY A 121 7.24 8.56 -13.77
CA GLY A 121 7.04 7.62 -14.87
C GLY A 121 5.69 7.76 -15.56
N LYS A 122 5.67 7.65 -16.90
CA LYS A 122 4.44 7.60 -17.71
C LYS A 122 3.51 6.43 -17.36
N SER A 123 4.01 5.45 -16.61
CA SER A 123 3.34 4.20 -16.25
C SER A 123 2.52 4.25 -14.96
N TRP A 124 2.55 5.37 -14.22
CA TRP A 124 1.76 5.50 -13.00
C TRP A 124 0.27 5.58 -13.28
N SER A 125 -0.54 4.91 -12.45
CA SER A 125 -1.99 4.99 -12.55
C SER A 125 -2.50 6.38 -12.15
N SER A 126 -3.71 6.72 -12.58
CA SER A 126 -4.33 7.99 -12.19
C SER A 126 -4.51 8.08 -10.67
N THR A 127 -4.82 6.97 -10.01
CA THR A 127 -5.04 6.93 -8.56
C THR A 127 -3.74 7.19 -7.78
N ALA A 128 -2.60 6.66 -8.25
CA ALA A 128 -1.29 6.91 -7.67
C ALA A 128 -0.84 8.37 -7.86
N VAL A 129 -1.09 8.95 -9.04
CA VAL A 129 -0.82 10.37 -9.30
C VAL A 129 -1.71 11.26 -8.42
N ASP A 130 -2.98 10.92 -8.27
CA ASP A 130 -3.92 11.66 -7.43
C ASP A 130 -3.52 11.58 -5.95
N ALA A 131 -3.16 10.40 -5.44
CA ALA A 131 -2.65 10.22 -4.08
C ALA A 131 -1.37 11.05 -3.84
N THR A 132 -0.49 11.13 -4.84
CA THR A 132 0.71 11.97 -4.76
C THR A 132 0.35 13.44 -4.63
N CYS A 133 -0.48 13.94 -5.54
CA CYS A 133 -0.80 15.36 -5.62
C CYS A 133 -1.64 15.84 -4.45
N ASN A 134 -2.59 15.03 -3.98
CA ASN A 134 -3.52 15.44 -2.92
C ASN A 134 -2.96 15.17 -1.51
N ASP A 135 -2.23 14.07 -1.33
CA ASP A 135 -1.94 13.55 0.01
C ASP A 135 -0.44 13.55 0.33
N LEU A 136 0.42 13.24 -0.64
CA LEU A 136 1.86 13.12 -0.42
C LEU A 136 2.59 14.47 -0.46
N LEU A 137 2.28 15.36 -1.41
CA LEU A 137 2.97 16.66 -1.61
C LEU A 137 2.66 17.71 -0.51
N GLN A 138 2.54 17.27 0.73
CA GLN A 138 2.39 18.09 1.92
C GLN A 138 3.65 17.96 2.78
N TYR A 139 4.15 19.08 3.30
CA TYR A 139 5.39 19.11 4.10
C TYR A 139 5.41 18.02 5.20
N HIS A 140 4.34 17.96 6.00
CA HIS A 140 4.25 17.02 7.12
C HIS A 140 4.14 15.57 6.67
N THR A 141 3.44 15.30 5.57
CA THR A 141 3.30 13.95 5.03
C THR A 141 4.63 13.42 4.53
N VAL A 142 5.39 14.21 3.75
CA VAL A 142 6.72 13.82 3.27
C VAL A 142 7.67 13.60 4.44
N ARG A 143 7.67 14.50 5.42
CA ARG A 143 8.50 14.36 6.61
C ARG A 143 8.21 13.05 7.37
N ASN A 144 6.94 12.68 7.51
CA ASN A 144 6.57 11.43 8.15
C ASN A 144 6.94 10.21 7.31
N ALA A 145 6.76 10.26 5.99
CA ALA A 145 7.19 9.19 5.10
C ALA A 145 8.71 8.94 5.20
N LEU A 146 9.51 10.01 5.26
CA LEU A 146 10.96 9.91 5.48
C LEU A 146 11.29 9.33 6.86
N TYR A 147 10.60 9.75 7.91
CA TYR A 147 10.76 9.18 9.23
C TYR A 147 10.39 7.67 9.27
N MET A 148 9.25 7.30 8.68
CA MET A 148 8.80 5.91 8.57
C MET A 148 9.83 5.05 7.85
N ALA A 149 10.31 5.50 6.69
CA ALA A 149 11.37 4.84 5.94
C ALA A 149 12.64 4.64 6.80
N MET A 150 13.09 5.68 7.51
CA MET A 150 14.25 5.56 8.41
C MET A 150 14.00 4.53 9.53
N THR A 151 12.83 4.52 10.15
CA THR A 151 12.51 3.54 11.21
C THR A 151 12.34 2.13 10.68
N GLU A 152 11.80 1.97 9.48
CA GLU A 152 11.66 0.69 8.79
C GLU A 152 13.03 0.08 8.53
N PHE A 153 13.97 0.82 7.95
CA PHE A 153 15.35 0.33 7.75
C PHE A 153 16.04 -0.04 9.05
N LYS A 154 15.84 0.72 10.14
CA LYS A 154 16.36 0.35 11.46
C LYS A 154 15.75 -0.97 11.92
N LYS A 155 14.43 -1.14 11.79
CA LYS A 155 13.75 -2.34 12.26
C LYS A 155 14.10 -3.57 11.41
N LEU A 156 14.27 -3.41 10.10
CA LEU A 156 14.71 -4.47 9.19
C LEU A 156 16.14 -4.95 9.48
N SER A 157 16.97 -4.10 10.10
CA SER A 157 18.32 -4.49 10.53
C SER A 157 18.34 -5.35 11.80
N GLU A 158 17.22 -5.41 12.53
CA GLU A 158 17.04 -6.24 13.72
C GLU A 158 16.46 -7.61 13.34
N ASP A 159 16.69 -8.62 14.19
CA ASP A 159 16.02 -9.91 14.02
C ASP A 159 14.51 -9.79 14.33
N PRO A 160 13.62 -10.28 13.45
CA PRO A 160 12.21 -10.39 13.76
C PRO A 160 11.98 -11.46 14.82
N ASP A 161 10.78 -11.46 15.41
CA ASP A 161 10.36 -12.52 16.34
C ASP A 161 10.14 -13.85 15.57
N TRP A 162 11.22 -14.62 15.45
CA TRP A 162 11.21 -15.91 14.76
C TRP A 162 10.27 -16.93 15.39
N MET A 163 10.11 -16.88 16.71
CA MET A 163 9.21 -17.78 17.43
C MET A 163 7.76 -17.48 17.09
N PHE A 164 7.39 -16.20 17.04
CA PHE A 164 6.07 -15.79 16.57
C PHE A 164 5.82 -16.20 15.12
N ILE A 165 6.75 -15.91 14.20
CA ILE A 165 6.59 -16.25 12.77
C ILE A 165 6.43 -17.76 12.60
N ARG A 166 7.26 -18.57 13.26
CA ARG A 166 7.18 -20.03 13.21
C ARG A 166 5.84 -20.54 13.78
N GLY A 167 5.40 -20.02 14.92
CA GLY A 167 4.13 -20.39 15.52
C GLY A 167 2.89 -19.96 14.71
N LYS A 168 3.06 -19.08 13.71
CA LYS A 168 1.99 -18.58 12.83
C LYS A 168 2.26 -18.88 11.35
N ARG A 169 3.15 -19.81 11.03
CA ARG A 169 3.59 -20.09 9.64
C ARG A 169 2.44 -20.40 8.68
N ASP A 170 1.40 -21.10 9.13
CA ASP A 170 0.22 -21.43 8.31
C ASP A 170 -0.73 -20.22 8.10
N ARG A 171 -0.50 -19.13 8.83
CA ARG A 171 -1.28 -17.89 8.77
C ARG A 171 -0.53 -16.73 8.11
N ILE A 172 0.78 -16.85 7.94
CA ILE A 172 1.62 -15.81 7.33
C ILE A 172 1.99 -16.25 5.90
N ALA A 173 2.11 -15.29 5.00
CA ALA A 173 2.69 -15.48 3.68
C ALA A 173 3.54 -14.25 3.36
N PHE A 174 4.67 -14.46 2.69
CA PHE A 174 5.56 -13.38 2.26
C PHE A 174 5.72 -13.40 0.74
N LEU A 175 5.63 -12.21 0.15
CA LEU A 175 5.87 -11.97 -1.27
C LEU A 175 7.04 -10.99 -1.39
N PHE A 176 8.05 -11.36 -2.18
CA PHE A 176 9.25 -10.56 -2.43
C PHE A 176 9.36 -10.20 -3.91
N GLY A 177 9.97 -9.06 -4.22
CA GLY A 177 10.39 -8.73 -5.60
C GLY A 177 11.79 -9.24 -5.91
N ILE A 178 12.07 -9.59 -7.18
CA ILE A 178 13.42 -9.99 -7.61
C ILE A 178 14.48 -8.89 -7.45
N ASP A 179 14.09 -7.62 -7.56
CA ASP A 179 14.98 -6.45 -7.49
C ASP A 179 14.45 -5.41 -6.48
N ASP A 180 14.05 -5.89 -5.31
CA ASP A 180 13.57 -5.04 -4.22
C ASP A 180 14.67 -4.77 -3.20
N HIS A 181 15.24 -3.56 -3.26
CA HIS A 181 16.27 -3.11 -2.32
C HIS A 181 15.71 -2.79 -0.92
N TRP A 182 14.40 -2.60 -0.78
CA TRP A 182 13.73 -2.35 0.49
C TRP A 182 13.37 -3.67 1.19
N GLY A 183 13.03 -4.69 0.41
CA GLY A 183 12.80 -6.07 0.87
C GLY A 183 13.77 -7.06 0.20
N PRO A 184 15.05 -7.09 0.59
CA PRO A 184 16.06 -7.87 -0.13
C PRO A 184 15.83 -9.38 -0.04
N LEU A 185 16.22 -10.11 -1.09
CA LEU A 185 16.11 -11.58 -1.14
C LEU A 185 16.95 -12.30 -0.07
N SER A 186 17.93 -11.64 0.55
CA SER A 186 18.62 -12.18 1.73
C SER A 186 17.67 -12.43 2.90
N LEU A 187 16.63 -11.61 3.06
CA LEU A 187 15.58 -11.85 4.05
C LEU A 187 14.70 -13.04 3.66
N PHE A 188 14.38 -13.18 2.37
CA PHE A 188 13.68 -14.37 1.85
C PHE A 188 14.46 -15.66 2.18
N GLU A 189 15.76 -15.69 1.90
CA GLU A 189 16.64 -16.83 2.18
C GLU A 189 16.67 -17.14 3.67
N LYS A 190 16.78 -16.11 4.51
CA LYS A 190 16.77 -16.25 5.97
C LYS A 190 15.45 -16.83 6.48
N ILE A 191 14.30 -16.35 6.00
CA ILE A 191 12.98 -16.89 6.38
C ILE A 191 12.86 -18.34 5.92
N SER A 192 13.24 -18.65 4.68
CA SER A 192 13.17 -20.02 4.13
C SER A 192 13.99 -21.02 4.94
N THR A 193 15.10 -20.57 5.53
CA THR A 193 15.98 -21.39 6.38
C THR A 193 15.42 -21.55 7.80
N LEU A 194 14.97 -20.46 8.42
CA LEU A 194 14.59 -20.44 9.84
C LEU A 194 13.15 -20.92 10.11
N VAL A 195 12.29 -20.85 9.11
CA VAL A 195 10.87 -21.21 9.19
C VAL A 195 10.49 -22.07 7.98
N PRO A 196 10.88 -23.35 7.96
CA PRO A 196 10.53 -24.24 6.85
C PRO A 196 8.99 -24.36 6.71
N GLU A 197 8.55 -24.56 5.48
CA GLU A 197 7.13 -24.70 5.07
C GLU A 197 6.28 -23.42 5.12
N ILE A 198 6.85 -22.27 5.52
CA ILE A 198 6.12 -21.01 5.44
C ILE A 198 5.87 -20.61 3.98
N SER A 199 4.70 -20.03 3.70
CA SER A 199 4.35 -19.58 2.36
C SER A 199 5.24 -18.42 1.93
N LEU A 200 6.13 -18.69 0.97
CA LEU A 200 7.09 -17.76 0.41
C LEU A 200 6.93 -17.69 -1.11
N SER A 201 6.97 -16.49 -1.66
CA SER A 201 6.85 -16.27 -3.10
C SER A 201 7.71 -15.12 -3.58
N ILE A 202 8.12 -15.19 -4.84
CA ILE A 202 8.92 -14.17 -5.52
C ILE A 202 8.15 -13.72 -6.77
N GLU A 203 7.92 -12.41 -6.88
CA GLU A 203 7.45 -11.69 -8.07
C GLU A 203 8.58 -11.67 -9.11
N ARG A 204 8.31 -12.12 -10.34
CA ARG A 204 9.32 -12.30 -11.41
C ARG A 204 8.97 -11.62 -12.74
N GLU A 205 7.84 -10.94 -12.82
CA GLU A 205 7.36 -10.16 -13.98
C GLU A 205 7.90 -8.73 -13.98
N GLY A 206 8.69 -8.35 -12.97
CA GLY A 206 9.40 -7.06 -12.94
C GLY A 206 8.57 -5.94 -12.33
N HIS A 207 7.58 -6.27 -11.50
CA HIS A 207 6.87 -5.29 -10.70
C HIS A 207 7.76 -4.83 -9.55
N THR A 208 7.99 -3.52 -9.49
CA THR A 208 8.90 -2.92 -8.51
C THR A 208 8.29 -2.89 -7.11
N HIS A 209 9.09 -2.51 -6.10
CA HIS A 209 8.64 -2.25 -4.74
C HIS A 209 7.36 -1.38 -4.67
N ALA A 210 7.27 -0.39 -5.57
CA ALA A 210 6.11 0.48 -5.72
C ALA A 210 5.03 -0.11 -6.64
N PHE A 211 4.73 -1.42 -6.51
CA PHE A 211 3.78 -2.14 -7.38
C PHE A 211 2.42 -1.43 -7.48
N CYS A 212 1.96 -0.85 -6.36
CA CYS A 212 0.69 -0.15 -6.23
C CYS A 212 0.60 1.12 -7.10
N CYS A 213 1.73 1.70 -7.49
CA CYS A 213 1.74 2.89 -8.34
C CYS A 213 1.35 2.60 -9.79
N THR A 214 1.30 1.33 -10.21
CA THR A 214 0.95 0.93 -11.58
C THR A 214 -0.27 0.02 -11.59
N ASN A 215 -1.06 0.07 -12.66
CA ASN A 215 -2.19 -0.84 -12.83
C ASN A 215 -1.72 -2.30 -12.91
N ALA A 216 -0.65 -2.56 -13.68
CA ALA A 216 -0.13 -3.92 -13.86
C ALA A 216 0.36 -4.53 -12.54
N GLY A 217 1.18 -3.81 -11.78
CA GLY A 217 1.67 -4.27 -10.47
C GLY A 217 0.52 -4.47 -9.46
N SER A 218 -0.44 -3.54 -9.44
CA SER A 218 -1.65 -3.67 -8.60
C SER A 218 -2.43 -4.94 -8.93
N VAL A 219 -2.64 -5.22 -10.22
CA VAL A 219 -3.39 -6.40 -10.66
C VAL A 219 -2.66 -7.69 -10.33
N TRP A 220 -1.35 -7.73 -10.58
CA TRP A 220 -0.56 -8.91 -10.32
C TRP A 220 -0.55 -9.28 -8.83
N VAL A 221 -0.27 -8.31 -7.96
CA VAL A 221 -0.22 -8.54 -6.51
C VAL A 221 -1.61 -8.86 -5.96
N ALA A 222 -2.67 -8.20 -6.46
CA ALA A 222 -4.05 -8.53 -6.10
C ALA A 222 -4.39 -9.98 -6.46
N SER A 223 -3.97 -10.45 -7.64
CA SER A 223 -4.16 -11.83 -8.07
C SER A 223 -3.45 -12.83 -7.18
N HIS A 224 -2.21 -12.52 -6.82
CA HIS A 224 -1.44 -13.31 -5.89
C HIS A 224 -2.14 -13.44 -4.53
N VAL A 225 -2.57 -12.31 -3.95
CA VAL A 225 -3.22 -12.24 -2.65
C VAL A 225 -4.59 -12.93 -2.66
N ALA A 226 -5.41 -12.70 -3.69
CA ALA A 226 -6.72 -13.34 -3.81
C ALA A 226 -6.60 -14.87 -3.89
N ARG A 227 -5.60 -15.38 -4.61
CA ARG A 227 -5.30 -16.82 -4.65
C ARG A 227 -4.91 -17.37 -3.28
N LEU A 228 -4.05 -16.67 -2.53
CA LEU A 228 -3.68 -17.06 -1.16
C LEU A 228 -4.90 -17.11 -0.23
N ILE A 229 -5.79 -16.13 -0.32
CA ILE A 229 -7.02 -16.07 0.48
C ILE A 229 -7.94 -17.24 0.13
N LYS A 230 -8.19 -17.48 -1.17
CA LYS A 230 -9.06 -18.57 -1.65
C LYS A 230 -8.57 -19.95 -1.21
N HIS A 231 -7.26 -20.20 -1.27
CA HIS A 231 -6.70 -21.49 -0.81
C HIS A 231 -6.87 -21.75 0.70
N ARG A 232 -7.14 -20.70 1.49
CA ARG A 232 -7.33 -20.79 2.94
C ARG A 232 -8.80 -20.77 3.34
N MET A 233 -9.71 -20.56 2.40
CA MET A 233 -11.14 -20.70 2.67
C MET A 233 -11.50 -22.20 2.73
N PRO A 234 -12.28 -22.64 3.72
CA PRO A 234 -12.92 -23.95 3.66
C PRO A 234 -13.88 -23.99 2.46
N SER A 235 -13.80 -25.07 1.68
CA SER A 235 -14.68 -25.39 0.56
C SER A 235 -16.13 -25.61 0.99
#